data_AF-A0A6I5E2I2-F1
#
_entry.id   AF-A0A6I5E2I2-F1
#
_cell.length_a   1.000
_cell.length_b   1.000
_cell.length_c   1.000
_cell.angle_alpha   90.00
_cell.angle_beta   90.00
_cell.angle_gamma   90.00
#
_symmetry.space_group_name_H-M   'P 1'
#
loop_
_entity.id
_entity.type
_entity.pdbx_description
1 polymer ?
#
loop_
_entity_poly.entity_id
_entity_poly.type
_entity_poly.pdbx_seq_one_letter_code
_entity_poly.pdbx_strand_id
1 'polypeptide(L)' 'MDPVTFTAGCGVATSAVRLGYVWLSAWSHRRRVELEIHRAELERATLMETISSLPPGSEVTEVLRDGRRVTIKLPPSKAA' A
#
# COMPACT_ATOMS: atom_id res chain seq x y z
N MET A 1 -21.73 -44.58 16.81
CA MET A 1 -21.63 -43.35 16.01
C MET A 1 -21.59 -43.77 14.56
N ASP A 2 -22.56 -43.36 13.76
CA ASP A 2 -22.68 -43.83 12.37
C ASP A 2 -21.49 -43.27 11.54
N PRO A 3 -20.74 -44.09 10.80
CA PRO A 3 -19.60 -43.63 9.99
C PRO A 3 -19.96 -42.48 9.04
N VAL A 4 -21.21 -42.44 8.56
CA VAL A 4 -21.75 -41.37 7.70
C VAL A 4 -21.76 -40.01 8.42
N THR A 5 -22.10 -39.98 9.71
CA THR A 5 -22.15 -38.73 10.50
C THR A 5 -20.73 -38.20 10.79
N PHE A 6 -19.75 -39.11 10.96
CA PHE A 6 -18.35 -38.75 11.16
C PHE A 6 -17.73 -38.13 9.90
N THR A 7 -17.99 -38.71 8.73
CA THR A 7 -17.52 -38.18 7.44
C THR A 7 -18.15 -36.85 7.09
N ALA A 8 -19.44 -36.67 7.37
CA ALA A 8 -20.14 -35.39 7.15
C ALA A 8 -19.58 -34.29 8.06
N GLY A 9 -19.33 -34.58 9.35
CA GLY A 9 -18.72 -33.64 10.28
C GLY A 9 -17.29 -33.22 9.85
N CYS A 10 -16.51 -34.15 9.31
CA CYS A 10 -15.15 -33.87 8.83
C CYS A 10 -15.15 -32.99 7.56
N GLY A 11 -16.10 -33.21 6.65
CA GLY A 11 -16.28 -32.36 5.45
C GLY A 11 -16.70 -30.92 5.77
N VAL A 12 -17.58 -30.74 6.76
CA VAL A 12 -17.98 -29.40 7.23
C VAL A 12 -16.82 -28.70 7.93
N ALA A 13 -16.08 -29.39 8.80
CA ALA A 13 -14.93 -28.83 9.49
C ALA A 13 -13.83 -28.36 8.53
N THR A 14 -13.48 -29.17 7.52
CA THR A 14 -12.49 -28.81 6.51
C THR A 14 -12.92 -27.61 5.66
N SER A 15 -14.21 -27.51 5.32
CA SER A 15 -14.77 -26.37 4.59
C SER A 15 -14.73 -25.09 5.42
N ALA A 16 -15.11 -25.16 6.72
CA ALA A 16 -15.05 -24.04 7.64
C ALA A 16 -13.60 -23.54 7.84
N VAL A 17 -12.64 -24.46 7.99
CA VAL A 17 -11.21 -24.11 8.11
C VAL A 17 -10.71 -23.42 6.84
N ARG A 18 -11.07 -23.92 5.65
CA ARG A 18 -10.70 -23.28 4.37
C ARG A 18 -11.27 -21.87 4.25
N LEU A 19 -12.56 -21.69 4.58
CA LEU A 19 -13.19 -20.36 4.57
C LEU A 19 -12.53 -19.41 5.58
N GLY A 20 -12.25 -19.89 6.79
CA GLY A 20 -11.55 -19.11 7.81
C GLY A 20 -10.15 -18.70 7.37
N TYR A 21 -9.40 -19.60 6.74
CA TYR A 21 -8.08 -19.30 6.19
C TYR A 21 -8.16 -18.23 5.10
N VAL A 22 -9.03 -18.41 4.10
CA VAL A 22 -9.20 -17.44 2.99
C VAL A 22 -9.60 -16.07 3.52
N TRP A 23 -10.53 -16.02 4.48
CA TRP A 23 -10.97 -14.77 5.10
C TRP A 23 -9.82 -14.07 5.85
N LEU A 24 -9.05 -14.82 6.65
CA LEU A 24 -7.91 -14.28 7.39
C LEU A 24 -6.80 -13.79 6.44
N SER A 25 -6.52 -14.53 5.37
CA SER A 25 -5.56 -14.13 4.34
C SER A 25 -6.01 -12.85 3.63
N ALA A 26 -7.28 -12.75 3.23
CA ALA A 26 -7.84 -11.56 2.60
C ALA A 26 -7.78 -10.35 3.54
N TRP A 27 -8.14 -10.54 4.81
CA TRP A 27 -8.06 -9.48 5.83
C TRP A 27 -6.61 -9.01 6.06
N SER A 28 -5.67 -9.96 6.20
CA SER A 28 -4.25 -9.64 6.37
C SER A 28 -3.70 -8.89 5.16
N HIS A 29 -4.04 -9.33 3.95
CA HIS A 29 -3.60 -8.68 2.72
C HIS A 29 -4.15 -7.25 2.63
N ARG A 30 -5.46 -7.07 2.87
CA ARG A 30 -6.09 -5.75 2.90
C ARG A 30 -5.38 -4.81 3.88
N ARG A 31 -5.09 -5.28 5.09
CA ARG A 31 -4.41 -4.47 6.12
C ARG A 31 -2.99 -4.08 5.70
N ARG A 32 -2.27 -4.97 5.02
CA ARG A 32 -0.93 -4.64 4.48
C ARG A 32 -1.01 -3.56 3.41
N VAL A 33 -1.94 -3.69 2.47
CA VAL A 33 -2.14 -2.70 1.40
C VAL A 33 -2.56 -1.34 1.98
N GLU A 34 -3.47 -1.31 2.95
CA GLU A 34 -3.86 -0.07 3.63
C GLU A 34 -2.66 0.62 4.31
N LEU A 35 -1.77 -0.15 4.95
CA LEU A 35 -0.55 0.39 5.54
C LEU A 35 0.45 0.89 4.51
N GLU A 36 0.59 0.20 3.37
CA GLU A 36 1.46 0.65 2.26
C GLU A 36 0.95 1.94 1.65
N ILE A 37 -0.37 2.06 1.42
CA ILE A 37 -0.99 3.29 0.94
C ILE A 37 -0.76 4.42 1.94
N HIS A 38 -1.01 4.20 3.22
CA HIS A 38 -0.84 5.24 4.23
C HIS A 38 0.62 5.71 4.33
N ARG A 39 1.60 4.80 4.20
CA ARG A 39 3.02 5.18 4.12
C ARG A 39 3.32 6.01 2.88
N ALA A 40 2.81 5.62 1.72
CA ALA A 40 2.99 6.38 0.49
C ALA A 40 2.34 7.77 0.56
N GLU A 41 1.19 7.90 1.23
CA GLU A 41 0.54 9.19 1.49
C GLU A 41 1.39 10.08 2.40
N LEU A 42 1.98 9.52 3.46
CA LEU A 42 2.90 10.25 4.35
C LEU A 42 4.15 10.70 3.61
N GLU A 43 4.80 9.81 2.84
CA GLU A 43 5.96 10.15 2.02
C GLU A 43 5.64 11.26 1.02
N ARG A 44 4.47 11.19 0.36
CA ARG A 44 3.98 12.24 -0.54
C ARG A 44 3.78 13.57 0.20
N ALA A 45 3.20 13.55 1.39
CA ALA A 45 2.99 14.75 2.20
C ALA A 45 4.33 15.40 2.58
N THR A 46 5.30 14.62 3.03
CA THR A 46 6.66 15.10 3.34
C THR A 46 7.39 15.64 2.11
N LEU A 47 7.24 14.99 0.95
CA LEU A 47 7.79 15.48 -0.30
C LEU A 47 7.15 16.81 -0.72
N MET A 48 5.83 16.93 -0.61
CA MET A 48 5.12 18.19 -0.88
C MET A 48 5.56 19.32 0.05
N GLU A 49 5.72 19.03 1.35
CA GLU A 49 6.23 20.00 2.32
C GLU A 49 7.64 20.47 1.95
N THR A 50 8.55 19.54 1.66
CA THR A 50 9.92 19.82 1.22
C THR A 50 9.92 20.70 -0.03
N ILE A 51 9.14 20.32 -1.05
CA ILE A 51 9.00 21.09 -2.29
C ILE A 51 8.46 22.50 -2.01
N SER A 52 7.46 22.63 -1.13
CA SER A 52 6.86 23.93 -0.80
C SER A 52 7.79 24.87 -0.04
N SER A 53 8.82 24.32 0.63
CA SER A 53 9.85 25.08 1.33
C SER A 53 10.98 25.58 0.42
N LEU A 54 11.10 25.02 -0.80
CA LEU A 54 12.11 25.44 -1.74
C LEU A 54 11.81 26.86 -2.27
N PRO A 55 12.86 27.66 -2.55
CA PRO A 55 12.65 28.97 -3.13
C PRO A 55 11.97 28.84 -4.51
N PRO A 56 11.07 29.78 -4.86
CA PRO A 56 10.44 29.79 -6.18
C PRO A 56 11.50 29.86 -7.29
N GLY A 57 11.26 29.17 -8.40
CA GLY A 57 12.23 29.04 -9.50
C GLY A 57 13.39 28.07 -9.25
N SER A 58 13.40 27.34 -8.12
CA SER A 58 14.42 26.31 -7.87
C SER A 58 14.29 25.14 -8.85
N GLU A 59 15.44 24.61 -9.26
CA GLU A 59 15.51 23.39 -10.07
C GLU A 59 15.95 22.22 -9.18
N VAL A 60 15.08 21.20 -9.07
CA VAL A 60 15.39 19.96 -8.36
C VAL A 60 15.74 18.90 -9.39
N THR A 61 16.96 18.37 -9.35
CA THR A 61 17.36 17.25 -10.20
C THR A 61 17.54 16.01 -9.35
N GLU A 62 16.74 14.98 -9.61
CA GLU A 62 16.81 13.69 -8.94
C GLU A 62 17.24 12.60 -9.93
N VAL A 63 18.08 11.68 -9.46
CA VAL A 63 18.48 10.49 -10.23
C VAL A 63 17.66 9.31 -9.73
N LEU A 64 16.78 8.80 -10.60
CA LEU A 64 15.96 7.63 -10.33
C LEU A 64 16.83 6.37 -10.24
N ARG A 65 16.29 5.32 -9.62
CA ARG A 65 16.99 4.03 -9.41
C ARG A 65 17.42 3.33 -10.70
N ASP A 66 16.80 3.66 -11.82
CA ASP A 66 17.15 3.15 -13.15
C ASP A 66 18.18 4.03 -13.89
N GLY A 67 18.75 5.04 -13.21
CA GLY A 67 19.74 5.96 -13.75
C GLY A 67 19.16 7.13 -14.56
N ARG A 68 17.83 7.20 -14.75
CA ARG A 68 17.19 8.35 -15.38
C ARG A 68 17.31 9.59 -14.49
N ARG A 69 17.59 10.74 -15.10
CA ARG A 69 17.60 12.03 -14.40
C ARG A 69 16.31 12.77 -14.68
N VAL A 70 15.62 13.17 -13.63
CA VAL A 70 14.40 13.99 -13.72
C VAL A 70 14.71 15.35 -13.10
N THR A 71 14.57 16.40 -13.89
CA THR A 71 14.70 17.78 -13.42
C THR A 71 13.32 18.41 -13.34
N ILE A 72 12.91 18.82 -12.16
CA ILE A 72 11.66 19.52 -11.89
C ILE A 72 12.01 20.99 -11.65
N LYS A 73 11.52 21.87 -12.52
CA LYS A 73 11.61 23.31 -12.32
C LYS A 73 10.39 23.77 -11.56
N LEU A 74 10.59 24.36 -10.39
CA LEU A 74 9.50 24.93 -9.62
C LEU A 74 9.01 26.22 -10.28
N PRO A 75 7.69 26.47 -10.31
CA PRO A 75 7.16 27.69 -10.89
C PRO A 75 7.72 28.92 -10.17
N PRO A 76 7.92 30.03 -10.88
CA PRO A 76 8.55 31.24 -10.35
C PRO A 76 7.68 32.02 -9.37
N SER A 77 6.40 31.66 -9.20
CA SER A 77 5.54 32.17 -8.14
C SER A 77 4.92 31.01 -7.37
N LYS A 78 4.83 31.15 -6.04
CA LYS A 78 3.90 30.36 -5.23
C LYS A 78 2.53 30.53 -5.89
N ALA A 79 1.95 29.45 -6.41
CA ALA A 79 0.58 29.53 -6.93
C ALA A 79 -0.31 30.06 -5.80
N ALA A 80 -0.96 31.19 -6.07
CA ALA A 80 -1.81 31.91 -5.13
C ALA A 80 -3.03 31.07 -4.71
#